data_AF-A0A7W0Q1V1-F1
#
_entry.id   AF-A0A7W0Q1V1-F1
#
_cell.length_a   1.000
_cell.length_b   1.000
_cell.length_c   1.000
_cell.angle_alpha   90.00
_cell.angle_beta   90.00
_cell.angle_gamma   90.00
#
_symmetry.space_group_name_H-M   'P 1'
#
loop_
_entity.id
_entity.type
_entity.pdbx_description
1 polymer ?
#
loop_
_entity_poly.entity_id
_entity_poly.type
_entity_poly.pdbx_seq_one_letter_code
_entity_poly.pdbx_strand_id
1 'polypeptide(L)'
;MTSSKSSSWRRRVALVTFVLLGVLLGTSGVADAGRKRLVVLEFDGDKAEKFHGDLVKFLKKSHTVITTEKWNTAADELGASKVTDKNVKKVAKKLKIDGVISGTVEKRRDEYILRIKLRAGGSGALVGSQVNIKADGPKLDSGAQSDLKDELFDSIDSLESNRGGGDEEEEEVEAAPAKKIKKEEPVEEEKPAKKGFSKKAEPVEEVKPAKKAPKLEPKEVVEKDEEEDSPLPAPKKGKQVAAKEDDEEEGVEETAERPSKMKGALARSPGNRAIDAAVGMSFTMRRLGFIYDANRATKPAGYKGTPVAGAVLDLTFFPLAVGHKEGGMLKNLGATVMIDKVLVINSKDAMGNKLTSSQARYAVGVTFRYPLGRTATSPVVGVSVRYGRQNFTIEGNSPVPNVNYTIIDPQLHFKYPLSTTLALNASVGYMLISNTGGIQKADEYGAATVGGVEGALFADYMITSNIFARGALKFETIGFKFKGTGTKTMDGAVGGARDTYIGAAITGGYFF
;
A
#
# COMPACT_ATOMS: atom_id res chain seq x y z
N MET A 1 25.77 -45.54 12.40
CA MET A 1 24.61 -45.01 11.67
C MET A 1 24.15 -43.70 12.31
N THR A 2 24.40 -42.55 11.68
CA THR A 2 24.03 -41.22 12.19
C THR A 2 23.03 -40.55 11.25
N SER A 3 21.84 -40.24 11.76
CA SER A 3 20.74 -39.68 10.96
C SER A 3 20.94 -38.19 10.69
N SER A 4 21.34 -37.84 9.46
CA SER A 4 21.34 -36.46 8.98
C SER A 4 19.90 -35.96 8.76
N LYS A 5 19.43 -35.06 9.62
CA LYS A 5 18.13 -34.38 9.45
C LYS A 5 18.31 -33.08 8.67
N SER A 6 17.79 -33.05 7.43
CA SER A 6 18.01 -31.93 6.51
C SER A 6 17.43 -30.60 7.00
N SER A 7 18.18 -29.51 6.80
CA SER A 7 17.90 -28.15 7.31
C SER A 7 17.04 -27.28 6.38
N SER A 8 16.47 -27.85 5.32
CA SER A 8 15.82 -27.13 4.20
C SER A 8 14.52 -26.40 4.56
N TRP A 9 13.83 -26.80 5.64
CA TRP A 9 12.53 -26.23 6.03
C TRP A 9 12.60 -24.74 6.40
N ARG A 10 13.65 -24.30 7.10
CA ARG A 10 13.71 -22.96 7.70
C ARG A 10 13.76 -21.81 6.68
N ARG A 11 14.25 -22.07 5.44
CA ARG A 11 14.33 -21.03 4.39
C ARG A 11 13.00 -20.75 3.68
N ARG A 12 12.02 -21.67 3.71
CA ARG A 12 10.73 -21.48 3.03
C ARG A 12 9.69 -20.72 3.85
N VAL A 13 9.86 -20.66 5.18
CA VAL A 13 8.94 -19.92 6.08
C VAL A 13 9.16 -18.40 5.97
N ALA A 14 10.41 -17.95 5.82
CA ALA A 14 10.76 -16.52 5.81
C ALA A 14 10.13 -15.73 4.64
N LEU A 15 9.90 -16.38 3.50
CA LEU A 15 9.42 -15.72 2.28
C LEU A 15 7.89 -15.45 2.33
N VAL A 16 7.13 -16.28 3.05
CA VAL A 16 5.68 -16.08 3.25
C VAL A 16 5.39 -14.91 4.20
N THR A 17 6.21 -14.73 5.23
CA THR A 17 6.08 -13.60 6.18
C THR A 17 6.24 -12.25 5.50
N PHE A 18 7.14 -12.13 4.51
CA PHE A 18 7.39 -10.87 3.80
C PHE A 18 6.21 -10.41 2.92
N VAL A 19 5.49 -11.34 2.29
CA VAL A 19 4.33 -11.00 1.43
C VAL A 19 3.14 -10.56 2.30
N LEU A 20 2.91 -11.22 3.43
CA LEU A 20 1.85 -10.85 4.38
C LEU A 20 2.12 -9.50 5.07
N LEU A 21 3.39 -9.19 5.35
CA LEU A 21 3.78 -7.86 5.86
C LEU A 21 3.68 -6.77 4.78
N GLY A 22 3.99 -7.09 3.51
CA GLY A 22 3.92 -6.15 2.39
C GLY A 22 2.50 -5.61 2.13
N VAL A 23 1.47 -6.45 2.23
CA VAL A 23 0.07 -6.02 2.08
C VAL A 23 -0.38 -5.15 3.25
N LEU A 24 0.12 -5.39 4.47
CA LEU A 24 -0.10 -4.53 5.65
C LEU A 24 0.65 -3.19 5.59
N LEU A 25 1.72 -3.08 4.79
CA LEU A 25 2.49 -1.85 4.59
C LEU A 25 1.97 -0.99 3.42
N GLY A 26 1.09 -1.54 2.57
CA GLY A 26 0.46 -0.82 1.46
C GLY A 26 -0.66 0.15 1.84
N THR A 27 -1.14 0.11 3.09
CA THR A 27 -2.28 0.93 3.56
C THR A 27 -1.85 2.24 4.24
N SER A 28 -0.91 2.98 3.65
CA SER A 28 -0.49 4.33 4.10
C SER A 28 -1.57 5.43 3.95
N GLY A 29 -2.83 5.03 3.78
CA GLY A 29 -4.03 5.87 3.72
C GLY A 29 -5.03 5.67 4.87
N VAL A 30 -4.75 4.81 5.86
CA VAL A 30 -5.51 4.83 7.13
C VAL A 30 -5.31 6.21 7.76
N ALA A 31 -6.40 6.83 8.24
CA ALA A 31 -6.40 8.23 8.62
C ALA A 31 -5.34 8.57 9.69
N ASP A 32 -4.28 9.24 9.24
CA ASP A 32 -3.12 9.68 10.02
C ASP A 32 -3.44 10.90 10.90
N ALA A 33 -4.53 10.80 11.67
CA ALA A 33 -5.14 11.88 12.44
C ALA A 33 -4.56 12.03 13.86
N GLY A 34 -3.61 11.17 14.25
CA GLY A 34 -2.94 11.21 15.55
C GLY A 34 -1.41 11.29 15.48
N ARG A 35 -0.76 10.81 14.41
CA ARG A 35 0.71 10.73 14.39
C ARG A 35 1.33 12.08 14.05
N LYS A 36 2.04 12.66 15.00
CA LYS A 36 2.95 13.80 14.75
C LYS A 36 4.01 13.43 13.72
N ARG A 37 4.38 14.39 12.88
CA ARG A 37 5.54 14.33 11.97
C ARG A 37 6.75 14.89 12.71
N LEU A 38 7.74 14.04 12.88
CA LEU A 38 8.95 14.35 13.64
C LEU A 38 10.17 14.26 12.73
N VAL A 39 11.22 15.01 13.05
CA VAL A 39 12.58 14.76 12.56
C VAL A 39 13.50 14.60 13.76
N VAL A 40 14.43 13.66 13.67
CA VAL A 40 15.50 13.46 14.65
C VAL A 40 16.78 13.93 14.00
N LEU A 41 17.28 15.09 14.42
CA LEU A 41 18.58 15.59 14.00
C LEU A 41 19.69 14.70 14.56
N GLU A 42 20.86 14.75 13.94
CA GLU A 42 22.04 14.04 14.43
C GLU A 42 22.36 14.43 15.88
N PHE A 43 22.89 13.47 16.64
CA PHE A 43 23.24 13.65 18.04
C PHE A 43 24.74 13.83 18.18
N ASP A 44 25.17 14.74 19.06
CA ASP A 44 26.59 14.95 19.36
C ASP A 44 27.06 14.03 20.50
N GLY A 45 28.24 13.41 20.39
CA GLY A 45 28.90 12.73 21.53
C GLY A 45 29.25 11.24 21.32
N ASP A 46 29.66 10.55 22.39
CA ASP A 46 30.18 9.16 22.30
C ASP A 46 29.08 8.18 21.84
N LYS A 47 29.31 7.53 20.70
CA LYS A 47 28.40 6.55 20.07
C LYS A 47 27.00 7.10 19.78
N ALA A 48 26.88 8.41 19.60
CA ALA A 48 25.62 9.11 19.39
C ALA A 48 24.79 8.57 18.20
N GLU A 49 25.45 8.14 17.11
CA GLU A 49 24.82 7.45 15.96
C GLU A 49 23.97 6.23 16.35
N LYS A 50 24.39 5.45 17.36
CA LYS A 50 23.66 4.24 17.79
C LYS A 50 22.36 4.61 18.50
N PHE A 51 22.43 5.59 19.39
CA PHE A 51 21.26 6.13 20.07
C PHE A 51 20.29 6.84 19.12
N HIS A 52 20.81 7.60 18.14
CA HIS A 52 20.01 8.18 17.06
C HIS A 52 19.25 7.10 16.28
N GLY A 53 19.97 6.08 15.80
CA GLY A 53 19.38 4.98 15.04
C GLY A 53 18.32 4.19 15.81
N ASP A 54 18.53 3.96 17.11
CA ASP A 54 17.55 3.29 17.97
C ASP A 54 16.35 4.18 18.30
N LEU A 55 16.55 5.47 18.56
CA LEU A 55 15.46 6.44 18.77
C LEU A 55 14.58 6.58 17.51
N VAL A 56 15.19 6.65 16.33
CA VAL A 56 14.46 6.68 15.04
C VAL A 56 13.64 5.40 14.84
N LYS A 57 14.17 4.23 15.16
CA LYS A 57 13.41 2.95 15.13
C LYS A 57 12.27 2.95 16.15
N PHE A 58 12.48 3.52 17.34
CA PHE A 58 11.49 3.60 18.40
C PHE A 58 10.33 4.52 18.02
N LEU A 59 10.63 5.75 17.59
CA LEU A 59 9.63 6.74 17.15
C LEU A 59 8.84 6.26 15.94
N LYS A 60 9.43 5.53 14.99
CA LYS A 60 8.71 4.96 13.83
C LYS A 60 7.58 3.98 14.19
N LYS A 61 7.51 3.49 15.43
CA LYS A 61 6.40 2.63 15.90
C LYS A 61 5.10 3.43 16.09
N SER A 62 5.20 4.67 16.57
CA SER A 62 4.08 5.54 16.94
C SER A 62 3.92 6.74 16.00
N HIS A 63 5.01 7.30 15.50
CA HIS A 63 5.10 8.60 14.82
C HIS A 63 5.67 8.51 13.40
N THR A 64 5.45 9.55 12.61
CA THR A 64 5.95 9.65 11.23
C THR A 64 7.29 10.39 11.22
N VAL A 65 8.40 9.64 11.15
CA VAL A 65 9.76 10.20 11.18
C VAL A 65 10.27 10.55 9.78
N ILE A 66 10.68 11.80 9.59
CA ILE A 66 11.31 12.35 8.38
C ILE A 66 12.84 12.17 8.47
N THR A 67 13.49 11.94 7.33
CA THR A 67 14.95 11.75 7.27
C THR A 67 15.72 13.07 7.41
N THR A 68 16.87 13.03 8.06
CA THR A 68 17.77 14.18 8.26
C THR A 68 18.16 14.83 6.93
N GLU A 69 18.40 14.03 5.88
CA GLU A 69 18.65 14.50 4.51
C GLU A 69 17.59 15.50 4.03
N LYS A 70 16.31 15.17 4.17
CA LYS A 70 15.19 16.04 3.73
C LYS A 70 15.12 17.32 4.55
N TRP A 71 15.48 17.25 5.83
CA TRP A 71 15.61 18.44 6.67
C TRP A 71 16.77 19.32 6.23
N ASN A 72 17.96 18.75 6.02
CA ASN A 72 19.16 19.46 5.61
C ASN A 72 18.95 20.14 4.25
N THR A 73 18.45 19.44 3.22
CA THR A 73 18.13 20.05 1.92
C THR A 73 17.15 21.22 2.07
N ALA A 74 16.08 21.06 2.86
CA ALA A 74 15.12 22.14 3.09
C ALA A 74 15.69 23.30 3.91
N ALA A 75 16.65 23.04 4.81
CA ALA A 75 17.38 24.05 5.58
C ALA A 75 18.36 24.83 4.71
N ASP A 76 19.12 24.15 3.85
CA ASP A 76 20.08 24.77 2.92
C ASP A 76 19.35 25.64 1.89
N GLU A 77 18.25 25.15 1.31
CA GLU A 77 17.36 25.92 0.42
C GLU A 77 16.74 27.17 1.10
N LEU A 78 16.73 27.24 2.42
CA LEU A 78 16.19 28.36 3.21
C LEU A 78 17.29 29.20 3.91
N GLY A 79 18.58 28.90 3.69
CA GLY A 79 19.70 29.55 4.41
C GLY A 79 19.66 29.31 5.93
N ALA A 80 19.02 28.22 6.36
CA ALA A 80 18.56 27.97 7.73
C ALA A 80 19.32 26.83 8.44
N SER A 81 20.55 26.52 8.02
CA SER A 81 21.34 25.36 8.49
C SER A 81 21.65 25.35 9.99
N LYS A 82 21.75 26.51 10.66
CA LYS A 82 21.91 26.59 12.12
C LYS A 82 20.59 26.32 12.84
N VAL A 83 20.59 25.40 13.82
CA VAL A 83 19.39 25.04 14.62
C VAL A 83 19.03 26.14 15.64
N THR A 84 18.44 27.22 15.14
CA THR A 84 17.84 28.31 15.93
C THR A 84 16.32 28.25 15.83
N ASP A 85 15.61 28.82 16.81
CA ASP A 85 14.15 28.80 16.89
C ASP A 85 13.49 29.33 15.60
N LYS A 86 13.98 30.47 15.07
CA LYS A 86 13.51 31.04 13.79
C LYS A 86 13.76 30.10 12.60
N ASN A 87 14.91 29.44 12.55
CA ASN A 87 15.26 28.51 11.47
C ASN A 87 14.43 27.21 11.56
N VAL A 88 14.24 26.68 12.77
CA VAL A 88 13.40 25.51 13.02
C VAL A 88 11.97 25.79 12.56
N LYS A 89 11.37 26.93 12.94
CA LYS A 89 10.04 27.36 12.47
C LYS A 89 9.96 27.40 10.94
N LYS A 90 10.93 28.02 10.26
CA LYS A 90 10.95 28.12 8.78
C LYS A 90 11.00 26.75 8.09
N VAL A 91 11.94 25.89 8.48
CA VAL A 91 12.12 24.56 7.85
C VAL A 91 10.96 23.63 8.20
N ALA A 92 10.45 23.68 9.43
CA ALA A 92 9.29 22.90 9.86
C ALA A 92 7.99 23.34 9.17
N LYS A 93 7.74 24.65 8.96
CA LYS A 93 6.58 25.13 8.15
C LYS A 93 6.66 24.60 6.72
N LYS A 94 7.83 24.70 6.07
CA LYS A 94 8.05 24.20 4.69
C LYS A 94 7.82 22.69 4.55
N LEU A 95 8.33 21.89 5.49
CA LEU A 95 8.18 20.42 5.45
C LEU A 95 6.89 19.91 6.12
N LYS A 96 6.09 20.79 6.74
CA LYS A 96 4.93 20.51 7.60
C LYS A 96 5.24 19.50 8.71
N ILE A 97 6.25 19.85 9.52
CA ILE A 97 6.76 19.07 10.66
C ILE A 97 6.14 19.62 11.95
N ASP A 98 5.69 18.71 12.81
CA ASP A 98 5.04 19.02 14.08
C ASP A 98 6.07 19.19 15.22
N GLY A 99 7.18 18.43 15.19
CA GLY A 99 8.27 18.56 16.16
C GLY A 99 9.67 18.19 15.64
N VAL A 100 10.70 18.80 16.24
CA VAL A 100 12.12 18.60 15.92
C VAL A 100 12.84 18.13 17.17
N ILE A 101 13.51 16.99 17.09
CA ILE A 101 14.25 16.38 18.19
C ILE A 101 15.75 16.54 17.92
N SER A 102 16.48 17.05 18.89
CA SER A 102 17.93 17.07 18.93
C SER A 102 18.43 16.57 20.28
N GLY A 103 19.68 16.13 20.36
CA GLY A 103 20.23 15.68 21.64
C GLY A 103 21.73 15.51 21.65
N THR A 104 22.29 15.40 22.85
CA THR A 104 23.71 15.09 23.06
C THR A 104 23.87 13.86 23.96
N VAL A 105 24.97 13.13 23.76
CA VAL A 105 25.26 11.87 24.45
C VAL A 105 26.58 12.00 25.21
N GLU A 106 26.48 12.02 26.53
CA GLU A 106 27.60 12.22 27.45
C GLU A 106 27.90 10.90 28.18
N LYS A 107 29.07 10.28 27.95
CA LYS A 107 29.48 9.10 28.71
C LYS A 107 30.01 9.52 30.08
N ARG A 108 29.44 8.99 31.17
CA ARG A 108 29.90 9.20 32.55
C ARG A 108 30.21 7.87 33.23
N ARG A 109 31.52 7.60 33.42
CA ARG A 109 32.02 6.30 33.91
C ARG A 109 31.53 5.17 32.98
N ASP A 110 30.56 4.39 33.44
CA ASP A 110 29.99 3.25 32.72
C ASP A 110 28.57 3.53 32.17
N GLU A 111 27.94 4.62 32.60
CA GLU A 111 26.62 5.06 32.12
C GLU A 111 26.74 6.00 30.90
N TYR A 112 25.74 5.97 30.03
CA TYR A 112 25.49 6.95 28.98
C TYR A 112 24.32 7.86 29.37
N ILE A 113 24.53 9.18 29.35
CA ILE A 113 23.49 10.17 29.63
C ILE A 113 23.08 10.84 28.32
N LEU A 114 21.83 10.63 27.92
CA LEU A 114 21.22 11.23 26.74
C LEU A 114 20.45 12.49 27.16
N ARG A 115 20.82 13.63 26.57
CA ARG A 115 20.23 14.94 26.84
C ARG A 115 19.38 15.35 25.64
N ILE A 116 18.09 15.08 25.69
CA ILE A 116 17.18 15.26 24.55
C ILE A 116 16.38 16.56 24.69
N LYS A 117 16.28 17.30 23.59
CA LYS A 117 15.52 18.54 23.46
C LYS A 117 14.47 18.37 22.36
N LEU A 118 13.20 18.57 22.72
CA LEU A 118 12.09 18.67 21.78
C LEU A 118 11.83 20.15 21.47
N ARG A 119 11.67 20.49 20.20
CA ARG A 119 11.22 21.80 19.73
C ARG A 119 9.94 21.67 18.93
N ALA A 120 8.98 22.57 19.15
CA ALA A 120 7.75 22.61 18.36
C ALA A 120 8.03 23.09 16.93
N GLY A 121 7.40 22.46 15.94
CA GLY A 121 7.56 22.85 14.54
C GLY A 121 6.88 24.18 14.18
N GLY A 122 5.77 24.53 14.85
CA GLY A 122 5.04 25.77 14.59
C GLY A 122 5.73 27.04 15.12
N SER A 123 6.39 26.96 16.27
CA SER A 123 7.06 28.11 16.92
C SER A 123 8.59 28.06 16.84
N GLY A 124 9.17 26.86 16.71
CA GLY A 124 10.61 26.62 16.87
C GLY A 124 11.08 26.57 18.33
N ALA A 125 10.23 26.98 19.28
CA ALA A 125 10.54 27.03 20.71
C ALA A 125 10.74 25.62 21.30
N LEU A 126 11.54 25.54 22.36
CA LEU A 126 11.74 24.31 23.13
C LEU A 126 10.48 23.99 23.95
N VAL A 127 10.01 22.74 23.88
CA VAL A 127 8.79 22.26 24.54
C VAL A 127 9.16 21.38 25.73
N GLY A 128 8.62 21.71 26.89
CA GLY A 128 8.94 21.05 28.15
C GLY A 128 10.36 21.35 28.65
N SER A 129 10.84 20.55 29.59
CA SER A 129 12.24 20.56 30.03
C SER A 129 13.11 19.66 29.14
N GLN A 130 14.43 19.86 29.17
CA GLN A 130 15.36 18.90 28.56
C GLN A 130 15.28 17.56 29.30
N VAL A 131 14.84 16.52 28.59
CA VAL A 131 14.76 15.13 29.06
C VAL A 131 16.18 14.59 29.22
N ASN A 132 16.49 13.96 30.37
CA ASN A 132 17.81 13.39 30.66
C ASN A 132 17.68 11.88 30.97
N ILE A 133 17.84 11.04 29.94
CA ILE A 133 17.73 9.58 30.08
C ILE A 133 19.10 8.99 30.38
N LYS A 134 19.13 7.96 31.21
CA LYS A 134 20.32 7.11 31.44
C LYS A 134 20.21 5.81 30.66
N ALA A 135 21.33 5.29 30.18
CA ALA A 135 21.43 3.97 29.58
C ALA A 135 22.71 3.27 30.03
N ASP A 136 22.63 1.97 30.34
CA ASP A 136 23.76 1.16 30.84
C ASP A 136 24.76 0.78 29.73
N GLY A 137 24.46 1.14 28.48
CA GLY A 137 25.30 0.81 27.34
C GLY A 137 24.98 1.65 26.10
N PRO A 138 25.71 1.44 24.99
CA PRO A 138 25.66 2.30 23.80
C PRO A 138 24.48 1.95 22.86
N LYS A 139 23.28 1.83 23.44
CA LYS A 139 21.99 1.52 22.82
C LYS A 139 20.88 1.89 23.80
N LEU A 140 19.66 2.10 23.32
CA LEU A 140 18.51 2.28 24.21
C LEU A 140 18.09 0.94 24.82
N ASP A 141 18.41 0.70 26.09
CA ASP A 141 17.89 -0.43 26.86
C ASP A 141 16.39 -0.26 27.21
N SER A 142 15.82 -1.22 27.93
CA SER A 142 14.39 -1.22 28.28
C SER A 142 14.01 -0.15 29.31
N GLY A 143 14.93 0.26 30.19
CA GLY A 143 14.70 1.35 31.14
C GLY A 143 14.67 2.67 30.38
N ALA A 144 15.72 2.94 29.61
CA ALA A 144 15.84 4.11 28.75
C ALA A 144 14.65 4.26 27.77
N GLN A 145 14.09 3.15 27.28
CA GLN A 145 12.88 3.15 26.44
C GLN A 145 11.58 3.45 27.21
N SER A 146 11.50 3.15 28.51
CA SER A 146 10.35 3.56 29.34
C SER A 146 10.42 5.05 29.65
N ASP A 147 11.57 5.53 30.12
CA ASP A 147 11.80 6.96 30.43
C ASP A 147 11.53 7.84 29.19
N LEU A 148 12.01 7.40 28.01
CA LEU A 148 11.68 8.02 26.73
C LEU A 148 10.19 8.05 26.43
N LYS A 149 9.46 6.99 26.76
CA LYS A 149 8.03 6.93 26.49
C LYS A 149 7.29 7.89 27.42
N ASP A 150 7.62 7.87 28.71
CA ASP A 150 6.84 8.57 29.72
C ASP A 150 7.14 10.09 29.74
N GLU A 151 8.37 10.53 29.43
CA GLU A 151 8.68 11.98 29.32
C GLU A 151 8.54 12.55 27.89
N LEU A 152 9.06 11.86 26.87
CA LEU A 152 9.15 12.44 25.52
C LEU A 152 7.86 12.24 24.71
N PHE A 153 7.10 11.14 24.88
CA PHE A 153 5.88 10.95 24.07
C PHE A 153 4.75 11.85 24.54
N ASP A 154 4.56 12.02 25.85
CA ASP A 154 3.58 12.97 26.39
C ASP A 154 3.87 14.40 25.89
N SER A 155 5.15 14.78 25.85
CA SER A 155 5.61 16.04 25.25
C SER A 155 5.35 16.11 23.74
N ILE A 156 5.54 15.03 22.98
CA ILE A 156 5.23 14.95 21.55
C ILE A 156 3.72 15.06 21.28
N ASP A 157 2.89 14.35 22.05
CA ASP A 157 1.44 14.32 21.84
C ASP A 157 0.80 15.69 22.14
N SER A 158 1.40 16.46 23.07
CA SER A 158 1.05 17.86 23.35
C SER A 158 1.33 18.85 22.20
N LEU A 159 2.17 18.49 21.21
CA LEU A 159 2.55 19.41 20.13
C LEU A 159 1.37 19.83 19.26
N GLU A 160 1.24 21.14 19.00
CA GLU A 160 0.31 21.64 18.01
C GLU A 160 0.65 21.11 16.60
N SER A 161 -0.38 20.69 15.86
CA SER A 161 -0.17 20.12 14.52
C SER A 161 0.05 21.22 13.49
N ASN A 162 1.25 21.27 12.91
CA ASN A 162 1.66 22.20 11.84
C ASN A 162 1.08 21.81 10.46
N ARG A 163 0.00 21.01 10.46
CA ARG A 163 -0.73 20.55 9.28
C ARG A 163 -1.98 21.38 8.99
N GLY A 164 -2.44 22.21 9.93
CA GLY A 164 -3.75 22.88 9.91
C GLY A 164 -3.77 24.40 9.77
N GLY A 165 -2.61 25.08 9.86
CA GLY A 165 -2.54 26.53 9.66
C GLY A 165 -2.60 26.92 8.19
N GLY A 166 -3.56 27.77 7.83
CA GLY A 166 -3.57 28.49 6.56
C GLY A 166 -2.51 29.60 6.54
N ASP A 167 -2.44 30.33 5.43
CA ASP A 167 -1.53 31.48 5.28
C ASP A 167 -2.00 32.69 6.10
N GLU A 168 -1.72 32.66 7.41
CA GLU A 168 -1.69 33.87 8.23
C GLU A 168 -0.31 34.54 8.11
N GLU A 169 -0.37 35.72 7.49
CA GLU A 169 0.56 36.86 7.54
C GLU A 169 2.03 36.61 7.17
N GLU A 170 2.41 37.13 6.00
CA GLU A 170 3.79 37.54 5.73
C GLU A 170 4.14 38.70 6.65
N GLU A 171 4.81 38.41 7.77
CA GLU A 171 5.46 39.41 8.61
C GLU A 171 6.54 40.12 7.76
N GLU A 172 6.19 41.33 7.27
CA GLU A 172 6.99 42.12 6.34
C GLU A 172 8.33 42.50 6.99
N VAL A 173 9.39 41.75 6.64
CA VAL A 173 10.71 41.93 7.26
C VAL A 173 11.36 43.18 6.67
N GLU A 174 11.30 44.29 7.42
CA GLU A 174 11.92 45.57 7.03
C GLU A 174 13.36 45.38 6.52
N ALA A 175 13.61 45.87 5.30
CA ALA A 175 14.91 45.75 4.66
C ALA A 175 15.93 46.71 5.32
N ALA A 176 16.95 46.16 5.98
CA ALA A 176 18.06 46.94 6.49
C ALA A 176 18.83 47.65 5.34
N PRO A 177 19.18 48.94 5.49
CA PRO A 177 19.68 49.76 4.38
C PRO A 177 21.12 49.41 3.98
N ALA A 178 21.36 49.29 2.67
CA ALA A 178 22.68 49.01 2.12
C ALA A 178 23.64 50.21 2.28
N LYS A 179 24.85 49.96 2.81
CA LYS A 179 25.91 50.98 2.89
C LYS A 179 26.42 51.33 1.49
N LYS A 180 26.29 52.61 1.11
CA LYS A 180 26.96 53.19 -0.07
C LYS A 180 28.47 53.08 0.08
N ILE A 181 29.13 52.44 -0.89
CA ILE A 181 30.56 52.67 -1.16
C ILE A 181 30.64 53.74 -2.25
N LYS A 182 31.26 54.87 -1.92
CA LYS A 182 31.49 56.01 -2.80
C LYS A 182 32.75 55.72 -3.62
N LYS A 183 32.69 55.79 -4.95
CA LYS A 183 33.86 55.71 -5.82
C LYS A 183 33.96 57.02 -6.60
N GLU A 184 35.10 57.69 -6.46
CA GLU A 184 35.41 58.93 -7.15
C GLU A 184 36.28 58.63 -8.39
N GLU A 185 35.95 59.31 -9.48
CA GLU A 185 36.78 59.54 -10.67
C GLU A 185 37.94 60.51 -10.30
N PRO A 186 39.02 60.72 -11.10
CA PRO A 186 38.93 60.97 -12.56
C PRO A 186 40.16 60.61 -13.44
N VAL A 187 40.10 61.17 -14.66
CA VAL A 187 41.17 61.57 -15.61
C VAL A 187 41.18 60.83 -16.97
N GLU A 188 41.53 61.62 -17.99
CA GLU A 188 41.15 61.57 -19.41
C GLU A 188 42.36 61.25 -20.32
N GLU A 189 42.16 61.32 -21.65
CA GLU A 189 43.18 61.18 -22.74
C GLU A 189 43.70 59.73 -22.98
N GLU A 190 43.97 59.24 -24.20
CA GLU A 190 43.94 59.82 -25.55
C GLU A 190 43.65 58.74 -26.65
N LYS A 191 43.46 59.15 -27.92
CA LYS A 191 43.29 58.29 -29.14
C LYS A 191 44.67 58.01 -29.80
N PRO A 192 44.88 57.30 -30.97
CA PRO A 192 43.92 56.86 -32.02
C PRO A 192 44.19 55.52 -32.81
N ALA A 193 43.30 55.26 -33.79
CA ALA A 193 43.58 54.79 -35.18
C ALA A 193 43.31 53.33 -35.69
N LYS A 194 42.21 53.21 -36.46
CA LYS A 194 42.04 52.65 -37.84
C LYS A 194 42.62 51.27 -38.25
N LYS A 195 41.71 50.37 -38.69
CA LYS A 195 41.52 49.80 -40.07
C LYS A 195 40.43 48.70 -40.03
N GLY A 196 39.38 48.72 -40.88
CA GLY A 196 39.27 47.95 -42.14
C GLY A 196 38.71 46.53 -41.87
N PHE A 197 37.71 45.95 -42.57
CA PHE A 197 37.23 46.12 -43.94
C PHE A 197 35.73 45.70 -44.10
N SER A 198 35.13 46.01 -45.25
CA SER A 198 33.77 45.58 -45.70
C SER A 198 33.78 44.16 -46.34
N LYS A 199 32.71 43.47 -46.81
CA LYS A 199 31.31 43.77 -47.24
C LYS A 199 30.54 42.45 -47.54
N LYS A 200 29.23 42.51 -47.87
CA LYS A 200 28.33 41.47 -48.50
C LYS A 200 27.92 40.26 -47.61
N ALA A 201 26.67 39.77 -47.49
CA ALA A 201 25.40 39.80 -48.27
C ALA A 201 25.46 38.99 -49.60
N GLU A 202 24.55 38.06 -49.98
CA GLU A 202 23.20 37.59 -49.53
C GLU A 202 22.85 36.30 -50.38
N PRO A 203 21.60 35.83 -50.63
CA PRO A 203 20.54 35.16 -49.82
C PRO A 203 20.17 33.72 -50.35
N VAL A 204 18.93 33.20 -50.09
CA VAL A 204 18.22 32.04 -50.78
C VAL A 204 18.68 30.61 -50.36
N GLU A 205 17.89 29.51 -50.19
CA GLU A 205 16.45 29.12 -50.06
C GLU A 205 16.37 27.84 -49.14
N GLU A 206 15.33 27.53 -48.35
CA GLU A 206 14.07 26.75 -48.57
C GLU A 206 14.17 25.19 -48.72
N VAL A 207 13.07 24.51 -48.35
CA VAL A 207 12.66 23.10 -48.65
C VAL A 207 12.97 21.98 -47.60
N LYS A 208 11.90 21.53 -46.93
CA LYS A 208 11.69 20.21 -46.26
C LYS A 208 11.43 19.12 -47.35
N PRO A 209 11.59 17.77 -47.18
CA PRO A 209 11.06 17.02 -46.01
C PRO A 209 11.62 15.58 -45.69
N ALA A 210 10.94 14.94 -44.71
CA ALA A 210 10.58 13.50 -44.63
C ALA A 210 11.54 12.40 -44.08
N LYS A 211 11.02 11.73 -43.03
CA LYS A 211 11.04 10.27 -42.70
C LYS A 211 12.23 9.39 -43.11
N LYS A 212 12.86 8.74 -42.12
CA LYS A 212 12.85 7.27 -41.94
C LYS A 212 13.39 6.84 -40.56
N ALA A 213 12.97 5.66 -40.08
CA ALA A 213 13.42 5.07 -38.83
C ALA A 213 14.64 4.15 -39.05
N PRO A 214 15.52 3.95 -38.04
CA PRO A 214 16.56 2.93 -38.09
C PRO A 214 16.08 1.58 -37.51
N LYS A 215 16.54 0.50 -38.13
CA LYS A 215 16.25 -0.91 -37.83
C LYS A 215 17.34 -1.49 -36.92
N LEU A 216 16.97 -2.41 -36.02
CA LEU A 216 17.90 -3.25 -35.25
C LEU A 216 18.63 -4.26 -36.17
N GLU A 217 19.92 -4.52 -35.91
CA GLU A 217 20.65 -5.80 -36.12
C GLU A 217 22.13 -5.65 -35.64
N PRO A 218 22.92 -6.74 -35.50
CA PRO A 218 23.49 -7.07 -34.18
C PRO A 218 25.03 -6.91 -34.07
N LYS A 219 25.56 -7.10 -32.86
CA LYS A 219 27.01 -7.24 -32.62
C LYS A 219 27.40 -8.69 -32.34
N GLU A 220 28.31 -9.20 -33.15
CA GLU A 220 29.04 -10.44 -32.93
C GLU A 220 30.37 -10.22 -32.19
N VAL A 221 30.79 -11.29 -31.50
CA VAL A 221 32.16 -11.81 -31.32
C VAL A 221 33.30 -10.86 -30.89
N VAL A 222 33.90 -11.20 -29.74
CA VAL A 222 35.35 -11.20 -29.54
C VAL A 222 35.72 -12.54 -28.91
N GLU A 223 36.74 -13.20 -29.47
CA GLU A 223 37.29 -14.50 -29.04
C GLU A 223 38.14 -14.37 -27.76
N LYS A 224 38.29 -15.47 -27.00
CA LYS A 224 39.60 -16.13 -26.86
C LYS A 224 39.57 -17.50 -26.19
N ASP A 225 40.53 -18.30 -26.63
CA ASP A 225 40.97 -19.66 -26.29
C ASP A 225 41.15 -19.88 -24.76
N GLU A 226 41.18 -21.10 -24.21
CA GLU A 226 42.19 -22.14 -24.42
C GLU A 226 41.69 -23.59 -24.18
N GLU A 227 42.60 -24.54 -24.30
CA GLU A 227 42.42 -25.99 -24.53
C GLU A 227 42.05 -26.80 -23.27
N GLU A 228 41.30 -27.90 -23.42
CA GLU A 228 41.86 -29.24 -23.09
C GLU A 228 41.03 -30.42 -23.62
N ASP A 229 41.80 -31.43 -23.99
CA ASP A 229 41.56 -32.70 -24.69
C ASP A 229 40.61 -33.71 -23.98
N SER A 230 39.77 -34.42 -24.77
CA SER A 230 39.38 -35.83 -24.51
C SER A 230 38.53 -36.44 -25.68
N PRO A 231 38.79 -37.69 -26.10
CA PRO A 231 38.26 -38.24 -27.36
C PRO A 231 36.88 -38.94 -27.28
N LEU A 232 36.16 -38.88 -28.42
CA LEU A 232 34.90 -39.57 -28.70
C LEU A 232 35.07 -41.08 -29.00
N PRO A 233 34.10 -41.93 -28.64
CA PRO A 233 33.82 -43.18 -29.33
C PRO A 233 32.62 -43.08 -30.29
N ALA A 234 32.74 -43.73 -31.46
CA ALA A 234 31.83 -43.60 -32.61
C ALA A 234 30.49 -44.38 -32.50
N PRO A 235 29.44 -43.97 -33.25
CA PRO A 235 28.15 -44.66 -33.25
C PRO A 235 28.14 -45.90 -34.15
N LYS A 236 27.76 -47.07 -33.61
CA LYS A 236 27.50 -48.28 -34.41
C LYS A 236 26.02 -48.41 -34.76
N LYS A 237 25.69 -48.31 -36.05
CA LYS A 237 24.44 -48.84 -36.62
C LYS A 237 24.51 -50.38 -36.65
N GLY A 238 23.41 -51.08 -36.40
CA GLY A 238 23.38 -52.53 -36.52
C GLY A 238 22.00 -53.19 -36.43
N LYS A 239 21.56 -53.77 -37.55
CA LYS A 239 20.58 -54.86 -37.74
C LYS A 239 19.13 -54.71 -37.21
N GLN A 240 18.22 -54.66 -38.18
CA GLN A 240 16.94 -55.37 -38.10
C GLN A 240 17.18 -56.90 -37.98
N VAL A 241 16.31 -57.60 -37.26
CA VAL A 241 15.97 -59.01 -37.48
C VAL A 241 14.46 -59.16 -37.24
N ALA A 242 13.80 -60.06 -37.96
CA ALA A 242 12.36 -60.29 -37.90
C ALA A 242 12.02 -61.69 -37.34
N ALA A 243 10.74 -61.86 -36.97
CA ALA A 243 10.02 -63.10 -36.70
C ALA A 243 10.44 -63.97 -35.49
N LYS A 244 9.57 -64.03 -34.46
CA LYS A 244 8.75 -65.20 -34.10
C LYS A 244 7.65 -64.74 -33.10
N GLU A 245 6.35 -64.84 -33.38
CA GLU A 245 5.47 -66.05 -33.32
C GLU A 245 5.31 -66.61 -31.89
N ASP A 246 4.05 -66.62 -31.45
CA ASP A 246 3.40 -67.35 -30.36
C ASP A 246 4.08 -67.43 -28.98
N ASP A 247 3.55 -66.66 -28.03
CA ASP A 247 3.16 -67.22 -26.73
C ASP A 247 1.83 -66.58 -26.27
N GLU A 248 0.83 -67.42 -25.99
CA GLU A 248 -0.48 -67.02 -25.48
C GLU A 248 -0.39 -66.76 -23.96
N GLU A 249 0.38 -65.76 -23.54
CA GLU A 249 0.23 -65.26 -22.17
C GLU A 249 -1.12 -64.55 -22.05
N GLU A 250 -2.01 -65.15 -21.25
CA GLU A 250 -3.31 -64.59 -20.89
C GLU A 250 -3.15 -63.13 -20.52
N GLY A 251 -3.70 -62.26 -21.39
CA GLY A 251 -3.72 -60.83 -21.18
C GLY A 251 -4.59 -60.49 -19.98
N VAL A 252 -4.00 -60.63 -18.79
CA VAL A 252 -4.44 -59.93 -17.59
C VAL A 252 -4.38 -58.45 -17.98
N GLU A 253 -5.52 -57.92 -18.37
CA GLU A 253 -5.76 -56.49 -18.34
C GLU A 253 -5.50 -56.08 -16.89
N GLU A 254 -4.25 -55.69 -16.61
CA GLU A 254 -3.87 -54.94 -15.44
C GLU A 254 -4.71 -53.68 -15.51
N THR A 255 -5.91 -53.77 -14.93
CA THR A 255 -7.02 -52.85 -15.08
C THR A 255 -6.69 -51.64 -14.21
N ALA A 256 -5.63 -50.94 -14.62
CA ALA A 256 -4.59 -50.40 -13.75
C ALA A 256 -5.24 -49.73 -12.56
N GLU A 257 -5.27 -50.45 -11.42
CA GLU A 257 -6.27 -50.24 -10.38
C GLU A 257 -6.31 -48.77 -10.03
N ARG A 258 -7.33 -48.06 -10.54
CA ARG A 258 -7.42 -46.60 -10.43
C ARG A 258 -7.23 -46.31 -8.96
N PRO A 259 -6.14 -45.64 -8.51
CA PRO A 259 -5.73 -45.69 -7.10
C PRO A 259 -6.83 -45.10 -6.23
N SER A 260 -7.70 -45.98 -5.75
CA SER A 260 -9.13 -45.66 -5.53
C SER A 260 -9.35 -44.85 -4.26
N LYS A 261 -8.27 -44.69 -3.51
CA LYS A 261 -8.16 -43.98 -2.25
C LYS A 261 -6.87 -43.15 -2.22
N MET A 262 -6.62 -42.33 -3.25
CA MET A 262 -5.81 -41.11 -3.11
C MET A 262 -6.48 -40.16 -2.09
N LYS A 263 -6.29 -40.51 -0.82
CA LYS A 263 -6.26 -39.67 0.38
C LYS A 263 -7.28 -38.52 0.36
N GLY A 264 -8.46 -38.73 0.98
CA GLY A 264 -9.52 -37.72 1.06
C GLY A 264 -9.11 -36.33 1.59
N ALA A 265 -8.00 -36.22 2.32
CA ALA A 265 -7.40 -34.92 2.68
C ALA A 265 -6.92 -34.10 1.47
N LEU A 266 -6.42 -34.75 0.40
CA LEU A 266 -5.95 -34.08 -0.82
C LEU A 266 -7.12 -33.60 -1.69
N ALA A 267 -8.19 -34.39 -1.81
CA ALA A 267 -9.42 -33.98 -2.48
C ALA A 267 -10.02 -32.71 -1.85
N ARG A 268 -10.00 -32.62 -0.51
CA ARG A 268 -10.49 -31.47 0.27
C ARG A 268 -9.53 -30.27 0.30
N SER A 269 -8.32 -30.42 -0.24
CA SER A 269 -7.32 -29.35 -0.29
C SER A 269 -7.85 -28.17 -1.11
N PRO A 270 -7.53 -26.91 -0.76
CA PRO A 270 -8.14 -25.78 -1.46
C PRO A 270 -7.76 -25.63 -2.94
N GLY A 271 -6.73 -26.35 -3.41
CA GLY A 271 -6.37 -26.44 -4.83
C GLY A 271 -7.22 -27.42 -5.65
N ASN A 272 -8.02 -28.27 -5.00
CA ASN A 272 -8.81 -29.34 -5.65
C ASN A 272 -10.34 -29.17 -5.54
N ARG A 273 -10.85 -28.35 -4.60
CA ARG A 273 -12.29 -28.09 -4.43
C ARG A 273 -12.93 -27.58 -5.73
N ALA A 274 -14.02 -28.20 -6.18
CA ALA A 274 -14.84 -27.72 -7.27
C ALA A 274 -15.79 -26.62 -6.83
N ILE A 275 -16.32 -26.64 -5.60
CA ILE A 275 -17.23 -25.61 -5.06
C ILE A 275 -16.66 -25.09 -3.74
N ASP A 276 -16.68 -23.78 -3.50
CA ASP A 276 -16.52 -23.15 -2.17
C ASP A 276 -17.68 -22.16 -2.01
N ALA A 277 -18.69 -22.52 -1.22
CA ALA A 277 -19.89 -21.73 -1.00
C ALA A 277 -20.00 -21.38 0.49
N ALA A 278 -20.28 -20.12 0.82
CA ALA A 278 -20.44 -19.64 2.19
C ALA A 278 -21.63 -18.68 2.28
N VAL A 279 -22.46 -18.87 3.31
CA VAL A 279 -23.63 -18.03 3.60
C VAL A 279 -23.68 -17.70 5.09
N GLY A 280 -24.14 -16.50 5.43
CA GLY A 280 -24.31 -16.11 6.83
C GLY A 280 -24.49 -14.63 7.04
N MET A 281 -24.07 -14.16 8.22
CA MET A 281 -24.23 -12.77 8.65
C MET A 281 -23.01 -11.94 8.29
N SER A 282 -23.25 -10.76 7.72
CA SER A 282 -22.27 -9.70 7.58
C SER A 282 -22.55 -8.56 8.55
N PHE A 283 -21.51 -7.79 8.85
CA PHE A 283 -21.59 -6.51 9.53
C PHE A 283 -20.81 -5.51 8.68
N THR A 284 -21.36 -4.33 8.44
CA THR A 284 -20.70 -3.28 7.65
C THR A 284 -20.87 -1.92 8.31
N MET A 285 -19.83 -1.09 8.26
CA MET A 285 -19.81 0.28 8.78
C MET A 285 -19.24 1.19 7.69
N ARG A 286 -20.07 2.13 7.21
CA ARG A 286 -19.70 3.12 6.20
C ARG A 286 -19.27 4.45 6.83
N ARG A 287 -18.20 5.05 6.30
CA ARG A 287 -17.76 6.41 6.63
C ARG A 287 -17.43 7.19 5.36
N LEU A 288 -18.18 8.26 5.08
CA LEU A 288 -17.91 9.22 4.01
C LEU A 288 -17.32 10.49 4.61
N GLY A 289 -16.10 10.84 4.22
CA GLY A 289 -15.44 12.11 4.54
C GLY A 289 -15.19 12.93 3.28
N PHE A 290 -15.11 14.25 3.44
CA PHE A 290 -14.79 15.20 2.38
C PHE A 290 -13.48 15.93 2.68
N ILE A 291 -12.76 16.33 1.63
CA ILE A 291 -11.57 17.19 1.68
C ILE A 291 -12.00 18.54 1.12
N TYR A 292 -12.01 19.56 1.98
CA TYR A 292 -12.56 20.88 1.69
C TYR A 292 -11.79 21.98 2.45
N ASP A 293 -11.96 23.23 2.02
CA ASP A 293 -11.34 24.39 2.67
C ASP A 293 -11.93 24.61 4.08
N ALA A 294 -11.06 24.74 5.08
CA ALA A 294 -11.44 24.97 6.47
C ALA A 294 -12.27 26.25 6.66
N ASN A 295 -12.03 27.28 5.82
CA ASN A 295 -12.65 28.60 5.90
C ASN A 295 -14.04 28.67 5.23
N ARG A 296 -14.55 27.56 4.66
CA ARG A 296 -15.86 27.55 4.00
C ARG A 296 -17.01 27.64 5.01
N ALA A 297 -17.90 28.62 4.81
CA ALA A 297 -19.11 28.81 5.62
C ALA A 297 -20.01 27.56 5.70
N THR A 298 -20.13 26.80 4.60
CA THR A 298 -20.95 25.58 4.53
C THR A 298 -20.08 24.34 4.34
N LYS A 299 -19.96 23.51 5.39
CA LYS A 299 -19.18 22.28 5.35
C LYS A 299 -19.98 21.15 4.69
N PRO A 300 -19.41 20.37 3.74
CA PRO A 300 -20.11 19.26 3.12
C PRO A 300 -20.44 18.16 4.14
N ALA A 301 -21.68 17.65 4.09
CA ALA A 301 -22.18 16.67 5.05
C ALA A 301 -21.50 15.30 4.85
N GLY A 302 -20.61 14.93 5.78
CA GLY A 302 -20.05 13.59 5.85
C GLY A 302 -21.05 12.55 6.37
N TYR A 303 -20.69 11.27 6.26
CA TYR A 303 -21.43 10.16 6.82
C TYR A 303 -20.56 9.39 7.83
N LYS A 304 -21.15 9.03 8.97
CA LYS A 304 -20.53 8.16 9.98
C LYS A 304 -21.58 7.16 10.48
N GLY A 305 -21.73 6.06 9.75
CA GLY A 305 -22.60 4.96 10.16
C GLY A 305 -22.05 4.24 11.39
N THR A 306 -22.93 3.63 12.15
CA THR A 306 -22.58 2.53 13.07
C THR A 306 -22.47 1.22 12.27
N PRO A 307 -21.85 0.17 12.82
CA PRO A 307 -21.98 -1.17 12.24
C PRO A 307 -23.45 -1.59 12.12
N VAL A 308 -23.84 -2.10 10.96
CA VAL A 308 -25.18 -2.63 10.67
C VAL A 308 -25.10 -4.07 10.19
N ALA A 309 -26.10 -4.87 10.55
CA ALA A 309 -26.16 -6.28 10.19
C ALA A 309 -26.69 -6.49 8.76
N GLY A 310 -26.10 -7.47 8.07
CA GLY A 310 -26.46 -7.90 6.73
C GLY A 310 -26.46 -9.42 6.60
N ALA A 311 -26.89 -9.89 5.43
CA ALA A 311 -26.74 -11.26 4.98
C ALA A 311 -25.77 -11.30 3.81
N VAL A 312 -24.84 -12.26 3.82
CA VAL A 312 -23.83 -12.45 2.77
C VAL A 312 -23.90 -13.87 2.20
N LEU A 313 -23.75 -13.96 0.88
CA LEU A 313 -23.50 -15.17 0.10
C LEU A 313 -22.20 -14.94 -0.69
N ASP A 314 -21.29 -15.89 -0.62
CA ASP A 314 -20.05 -15.94 -1.38
C ASP A 314 -19.92 -17.35 -1.99
N LEU A 315 -19.85 -17.43 -3.32
CA LEU A 315 -19.82 -18.67 -4.08
C LEU A 315 -18.68 -18.62 -5.09
N THR A 316 -17.82 -19.63 -5.06
CA THR A 316 -16.82 -19.87 -6.11
C THR A 316 -16.97 -21.27 -6.66
N PHE A 317 -17.01 -21.39 -7.99
CA PHE A 317 -17.19 -22.65 -8.71
C PHE A 317 -16.11 -22.85 -9.77
N PHE A 318 -15.40 -23.97 -9.67
CA PHE A 318 -14.37 -24.44 -10.59
C PHE A 318 -14.93 -25.63 -11.38
N PRO A 319 -15.66 -25.41 -12.51
CA PRO A 319 -16.33 -26.49 -13.23
C PRO A 319 -15.36 -27.58 -13.68
N LEU A 320 -14.17 -27.19 -14.12
CA LEU A 320 -13.12 -28.10 -14.60
C LEU A 320 -12.34 -28.81 -13.47
N ALA A 321 -12.74 -28.65 -12.21
CA ALA A 321 -12.30 -29.51 -11.10
C ALA A 321 -13.23 -30.73 -10.89
N VAL A 322 -14.44 -30.72 -11.45
CA VAL A 322 -15.38 -31.85 -11.34
C VAL A 322 -14.92 -32.97 -12.27
N GLY A 323 -14.49 -34.10 -11.71
CA GLY A 323 -14.18 -35.34 -12.47
C GLY A 323 -12.89 -35.34 -13.29
N HIS A 324 -12.11 -34.25 -13.31
CA HIS A 324 -10.86 -34.17 -14.07
C HIS A 324 -9.66 -34.80 -13.34
N LYS A 325 -8.71 -35.37 -14.12
CA LYS A 325 -7.43 -35.87 -13.59
C LYS A 325 -6.64 -34.75 -12.91
N GLU A 326 -6.02 -35.04 -11.77
CA GLU A 326 -5.48 -34.04 -10.82
C GLU A 326 -4.45 -33.04 -11.37
N GLY A 327 -3.86 -33.27 -12.55
CA GLY A 327 -2.77 -32.45 -13.12
C GLY A 327 -3.17 -31.28 -14.02
N GLY A 328 -4.43 -31.18 -14.48
CA GLY A 328 -4.82 -30.18 -15.49
C GLY A 328 -4.81 -28.73 -14.96
N MET A 329 -4.07 -27.82 -15.60
CA MET A 329 -4.02 -26.40 -15.18
C MET A 329 -5.40 -25.72 -15.26
N LEU A 330 -6.21 -26.07 -16.26
CA LEU A 330 -7.56 -25.54 -16.48
C LEU A 330 -8.54 -25.83 -15.33
N LYS A 331 -8.29 -26.86 -14.50
CA LYS A 331 -9.12 -27.17 -13.31
C LYS A 331 -9.21 -26.03 -12.31
N ASN A 332 -8.27 -25.09 -12.40
CA ASN A 332 -8.15 -23.96 -11.50
C ASN A 332 -8.82 -22.69 -12.03
N LEU A 333 -9.39 -22.71 -13.23
CA LEU A 333 -10.23 -21.64 -13.75
C LEU A 333 -11.66 -21.82 -13.22
N GLY A 334 -12.23 -20.76 -12.66
CA GLY A 334 -13.55 -20.79 -12.06
C GLY A 334 -14.29 -19.46 -12.19
N ALA A 335 -15.56 -19.48 -11.80
CA ALA A 335 -16.42 -18.32 -11.65
C ALA A 335 -16.63 -18.01 -10.17
N THR A 336 -16.83 -16.73 -9.84
CA THR A 336 -17.16 -16.26 -8.48
C THR A 336 -18.41 -15.38 -8.52
N VAL A 337 -19.26 -15.51 -7.51
CA VAL A 337 -20.48 -14.72 -7.27
C VAL A 337 -20.50 -14.33 -5.80
N MET A 338 -20.70 -13.05 -5.52
CA MET A 338 -20.86 -12.53 -4.17
C MET A 338 -22.08 -11.61 -4.10
N ILE A 339 -22.84 -11.72 -3.02
CA ILE A 339 -23.98 -10.87 -2.68
C ILE A 339 -23.87 -10.53 -1.19
N ASP A 340 -23.89 -9.26 -0.83
CA ASP A 340 -23.85 -8.77 0.55
C ASP A 340 -24.93 -7.70 0.71
N LYS A 341 -25.97 -7.95 1.51
CA LYS A 341 -27.15 -7.08 1.64
C LYS A 341 -27.39 -6.74 3.11
N VAL A 342 -27.38 -5.45 3.44
CA VAL A 342 -27.76 -4.97 4.77
C VAL A 342 -29.25 -5.22 4.98
N LEU A 343 -29.61 -5.80 6.13
CA LEU A 343 -30.99 -6.18 6.45
C LEU A 343 -31.78 -4.99 6.97
N VAL A 344 -31.19 -4.22 7.90
CA VAL A 344 -31.81 -3.03 8.49
C VAL A 344 -30.73 -1.97 8.71
N ILE A 345 -30.95 -0.78 8.15
CA ILE A 345 -30.15 0.42 8.41
C ILE A 345 -31.07 1.64 8.39
N ASN A 346 -30.92 2.51 9.38
CA ASN A 346 -31.55 3.81 9.44
C ASN A 346 -30.44 4.87 9.49
N SER A 347 -30.48 5.83 8.58
CA SER A 347 -29.66 7.04 8.67
C SER A 347 -30.41 8.11 9.46
N LYS A 348 -29.76 9.25 9.72
CA LYS A 348 -30.40 10.43 10.29
C LYS A 348 -30.28 11.62 9.33
N ASP A 349 -31.31 12.46 9.28
CA ASP A 349 -31.23 13.77 8.64
C ASP A 349 -30.47 14.79 9.52
N ALA A 350 -30.41 16.05 9.08
CA ALA A 350 -29.79 17.14 9.84
C ALA A 350 -30.54 17.51 11.14
N MET A 351 -31.82 17.14 11.26
CA MET A 351 -32.65 17.36 12.46
C MET A 351 -32.64 16.14 13.42
N GLY A 352 -31.98 15.05 13.04
CA GLY A 352 -31.90 13.81 13.80
C GLY A 352 -33.05 12.81 13.55
N ASN A 353 -33.98 13.12 12.64
CA ASN A 353 -35.07 12.23 12.24
C ASN A 353 -34.51 10.98 11.55
N LYS A 354 -35.14 9.83 11.77
CA LYS A 354 -34.75 8.58 11.11
C LYS A 354 -35.15 8.62 9.64
N LEU A 355 -34.20 8.36 8.76
CA LEU A 355 -34.42 8.13 7.33
C LEU A 355 -34.19 6.64 7.02
N THR A 356 -35.12 6.02 6.31
CA THR A 356 -34.94 4.67 5.75
C THR A 356 -33.69 4.67 4.88
N SER A 357 -32.86 3.65 5.03
CA SER A 357 -31.67 3.49 4.20
C SER A 357 -31.58 2.05 3.70
N SER A 358 -30.94 1.85 2.56
CA SER A 358 -30.62 0.54 2.02
C SER A 358 -29.18 0.51 1.53
N GLN A 359 -28.52 -0.64 1.74
CA GLN A 359 -27.18 -0.90 1.24
C GLN A 359 -27.11 -2.33 0.72
N ALA A 360 -26.60 -2.50 -0.49
CA ALA A 360 -26.30 -3.81 -1.06
C ALA A 360 -25.04 -3.75 -1.93
N ARG A 361 -24.37 -4.88 -2.04
CA ARG A 361 -23.23 -5.13 -2.93
C ARG A 361 -23.47 -6.46 -3.64
N TYR A 362 -23.17 -6.52 -4.93
CA TYR A 362 -23.13 -7.75 -5.69
C TYR A 362 -21.95 -7.73 -6.66
N ALA A 363 -21.31 -8.87 -6.87
CA ALA A 363 -20.21 -9.04 -7.80
C ALA A 363 -20.26 -10.40 -8.47
N VAL A 364 -19.91 -10.46 -9.76
CA VAL A 364 -19.73 -11.68 -10.54
C VAL A 364 -18.42 -11.61 -11.28
N GLY A 365 -17.66 -12.70 -11.37
CA GLY A 365 -16.32 -12.64 -11.95
C GLY A 365 -15.72 -13.98 -12.30
N VAL A 366 -14.50 -13.91 -12.83
CA VAL A 366 -13.64 -15.06 -13.09
C VAL A 366 -12.50 -15.10 -12.07
N THR A 367 -12.07 -16.31 -11.73
CA THR A 367 -10.95 -16.55 -10.81
C THR A 367 -10.04 -17.64 -11.36
N PHE A 368 -8.74 -17.49 -11.13
CA PHE A 368 -7.74 -18.51 -11.39
C PHE A 368 -6.91 -18.74 -10.13
N ARG A 369 -6.78 -20.00 -9.70
CA ARG A 369 -5.95 -20.39 -8.56
C ARG A 369 -4.72 -21.20 -8.97
N TYR A 370 -3.70 -21.23 -8.14
CA TYR A 370 -2.47 -21.98 -8.36
C TYR A 370 -1.95 -22.56 -7.03
N PRO A 371 -2.12 -23.87 -6.80
CA PRO A 371 -1.58 -24.52 -5.60
C PRO A 371 -0.05 -24.65 -5.72
N LEU A 372 0.68 -24.14 -4.73
CA LEU A 372 2.14 -24.15 -4.66
C LEU A 372 2.74 -25.52 -4.28
N GLY A 373 1.96 -26.60 -4.40
CA GLY A 373 2.36 -27.96 -4.04
C GLY A 373 1.25 -28.99 -4.24
N ARG A 374 1.54 -30.25 -3.91
CA ARG A 374 0.65 -31.42 -4.07
C ARG A 374 0.20 -32.03 -2.73
N THR A 375 0.25 -31.27 -1.64
CA THR A 375 -0.16 -31.72 -0.31
C THR A 375 -1.49 -31.09 0.11
N ALA A 376 -2.20 -31.71 1.05
CA ALA A 376 -3.44 -31.17 1.61
C ALA A 376 -3.28 -29.75 2.21
N THR A 377 -2.07 -29.44 2.69
CA THR A 377 -1.67 -28.17 3.30
C THR A 377 -0.88 -27.25 2.35
N SER A 378 -0.86 -27.54 1.04
CA SER A 378 -0.16 -26.69 0.08
C SER A 378 -0.83 -25.31 -0.01
N PRO A 379 -0.07 -24.21 0.13
CA PRO A 379 -0.62 -22.86 -0.04
C PRO A 379 -1.14 -22.68 -1.46
N VAL A 380 -2.15 -21.83 -1.62
CA VAL A 380 -2.73 -21.48 -2.91
C VAL A 380 -2.62 -19.98 -3.09
N VAL A 381 -2.01 -19.54 -4.20
CA VAL A 381 -2.11 -18.16 -4.69
C VAL A 381 -3.14 -18.12 -5.81
N GLY A 382 -3.73 -16.97 -6.09
CA GLY A 382 -4.59 -16.83 -7.25
C GLY A 382 -4.97 -15.40 -7.53
N VAL A 383 -5.61 -15.21 -8.66
CA VAL A 383 -6.08 -13.92 -9.16
C VAL A 383 -7.56 -13.99 -9.50
N SER A 384 -8.27 -12.89 -9.39
CA SER A 384 -9.65 -12.79 -9.84
C SER A 384 -9.94 -11.41 -10.41
N VAL A 385 -10.91 -11.33 -11.31
CA VAL A 385 -11.47 -10.07 -11.81
C VAL A 385 -12.98 -10.22 -11.74
N ARG A 386 -13.65 -9.37 -10.95
CA ARG A 386 -15.11 -9.32 -10.89
C ARG A 386 -15.61 -8.00 -11.44
N TYR A 387 -16.81 -8.06 -12.02
CA TYR A 387 -17.66 -6.91 -12.28
C TYR A 387 -18.70 -6.87 -11.15
N GLY A 388 -18.77 -5.74 -10.45
CA GLY A 388 -19.67 -5.59 -9.31
C GLY A 388 -20.35 -4.23 -9.26
N ARG A 389 -21.38 -4.15 -8.44
CA ARG A 389 -22.07 -2.92 -8.09
C ARG A 389 -22.30 -2.85 -6.59
N GLN A 390 -22.28 -1.62 -6.08
CA GLN A 390 -22.45 -1.34 -4.66
C GLN A 390 -23.27 -0.07 -4.50
N ASN A 391 -24.48 -0.23 -3.98
CA ASN A 391 -25.42 0.86 -3.79
C ASN A 391 -25.60 1.16 -2.30
N PHE A 392 -25.64 2.44 -1.98
CA PHE A 392 -26.09 2.95 -0.69
C PHE A 392 -27.05 4.11 -0.96
N THR A 393 -28.27 3.96 -0.47
CA THR A 393 -29.38 4.89 -0.71
C THR A 393 -30.03 5.26 0.62
N ILE A 394 -30.23 6.55 0.84
CA ILE A 394 -31.07 7.13 1.89
C ILE A 394 -32.32 7.69 1.20
N GLU A 395 -33.48 7.40 1.77
CA GLU A 395 -34.77 7.94 1.31
C GLU A 395 -35.03 9.32 1.94
N GLY A 396 -35.74 10.19 1.21
CA GLY A 396 -36.02 11.57 1.64
C GLY A 396 -34.89 12.56 1.37
N ASN A 397 -34.99 13.75 1.98
CA ASN A 397 -34.04 14.85 1.77
C ASN A 397 -32.79 14.71 2.64
N SER A 398 -31.94 13.74 2.31
CA SER A 398 -30.65 13.55 3.00
C SER A 398 -29.59 14.53 2.47
N PRO A 399 -28.82 15.21 3.34
CA PRO A 399 -27.68 16.01 2.90
C PRO A 399 -26.48 15.15 2.47
N VAL A 400 -26.50 13.84 2.76
CA VAL A 400 -25.49 12.87 2.34
C VAL A 400 -25.91 12.27 0.99
N PRO A 401 -25.07 12.32 -0.05
CA PRO A 401 -25.44 11.85 -1.38
C PRO A 401 -25.56 10.32 -1.45
N ASN A 402 -26.57 9.88 -2.21
CA ASN A 402 -26.73 8.48 -2.59
C ASN A 402 -25.62 8.07 -3.57
N VAL A 403 -25.01 6.90 -3.33
CA VAL A 403 -23.91 6.36 -4.16
C VAL A 403 -24.32 5.04 -4.80
N ASN A 404 -23.91 4.87 -6.05
CA ASN A 404 -24.15 3.66 -6.83
C ASN A 404 -22.89 3.37 -7.65
N TYR A 405 -21.99 2.61 -7.04
CA TYR A 405 -20.72 2.25 -7.66
C TYR A 405 -20.93 1.15 -8.70
N THR A 406 -20.29 1.30 -9.85
CA THR A 406 -20.00 0.20 -10.78
C THR A 406 -18.50 -0.02 -10.78
N ILE A 407 -18.08 -1.24 -10.46
CA ILE A 407 -16.71 -1.59 -10.07
C ILE A 407 -16.20 -2.74 -10.95
N ILE A 408 -14.95 -2.64 -11.40
CA ILE A 408 -14.16 -3.77 -11.89
C ILE A 408 -12.99 -3.95 -10.90
N ASP A 409 -12.87 -5.12 -10.28
CA ASP A 409 -11.96 -5.35 -9.13
C ASP A 409 -10.90 -6.45 -9.36
N PRO A 410 -9.83 -6.19 -10.15
CA PRO A 410 -8.67 -7.08 -10.18
C PRO A 410 -8.10 -7.28 -8.77
N GLN A 411 -8.03 -8.54 -8.34
CA GLN A 411 -7.61 -8.99 -7.02
C GLN A 411 -6.53 -10.06 -7.10
N LEU A 412 -5.64 -10.04 -6.10
CA LEU A 412 -4.78 -11.14 -5.72
C LEU A 412 -5.36 -11.78 -4.44
N HIS A 413 -5.43 -13.11 -4.39
CA HIS A 413 -5.80 -13.85 -3.20
C HIS A 413 -4.75 -14.90 -2.83
N PHE A 414 -4.61 -15.16 -1.53
CA PHE A 414 -3.67 -16.11 -0.94
C PHE A 414 -4.38 -16.93 0.13
N LYS A 415 -4.16 -18.24 0.13
CA LYS A 415 -4.75 -19.19 1.08
C LYS A 415 -3.66 -20.08 1.64
N TYR A 416 -3.53 -20.09 2.96
CA TYR A 416 -2.52 -20.82 3.72
C TYR A 416 -3.20 -21.81 4.68
N PRO A 417 -3.30 -23.09 4.31
CA PRO A 417 -3.82 -24.11 5.21
C PRO A 417 -2.78 -24.40 6.30
N LEU A 418 -3.06 -23.97 7.53
CA LEU A 418 -2.22 -24.23 8.71
C LEU A 418 -2.30 -25.71 9.12
N SER A 419 -3.46 -26.33 8.92
CA SER A 419 -3.70 -27.75 9.16
C SER A 419 -4.71 -28.30 8.15
N THR A 420 -5.17 -29.53 8.34
CA THR A 420 -6.35 -30.07 7.64
C THR A 420 -7.67 -29.44 8.09
N THR A 421 -7.68 -28.72 9.22
CA THR A 421 -8.88 -28.12 9.84
C THR A 421 -8.90 -26.60 9.85
N LEU A 422 -7.75 -25.92 9.75
CA LEU A 422 -7.66 -24.47 9.82
C LEU A 422 -6.91 -23.93 8.60
N ALA A 423 -7.51 -22.97 7.90
CA ALA A 423 -6.84 -22.21 6.85
C ALA A 423 -7.04 -20.70 7.04
N LEU A 424 -5.96 -19.94 6.82
CA LEU A 424 -6.02 -18.49 6.72
C LEU A 424 -6.10 -18.10 5.25
N ASN A 425 -6.87 -17.07 4.94
CA ASN A 425 -6.95 -16.48 3.62
C ASN A 425 -6.73 -14.97 3.72
N ALA A 426 -6.16 -14.38 2.68
CA ALA A 426 -6.08 -12.95 2.48
C ALA A 426 -6.40 -12.62 1.02
N SER A 427 -7.07 -11.51 0.76
CA SER A 427 -7.16 -10.91 -0.58
C SER A 427 -6.87 -9.43 -0.53
N VAL A 428 -6.39 -8.90 -1.65
CA VAL A 428 -6.20 -7.47 -1.91
C VAL A 428 -6.59 -7.17 -3.34
N GLY A 429 -7.35 -6.10 -3.55
CA GLY A 429 -7.89 -5.71 -4.85
C GLY A 429 -7.77 -4.21 -5.11
N TYR A 430 -7.62 -3.86 -6.39
CA TYR A 430 -7.76 -2.48 -6.85
C TYR A 430 -9.12 -2.32 -7.51
N MET A 431 -9.83 -1.22 -7.20
CA MET A 431 -11.18 -0.96 -7.69
C MET A 431 -11.17 0.10 -8.78
N LEU A 432 -11.41 -0.31 -10.02
CA LEU A 432 -11.69 0.56 -11.16
C LEU A 432 -13.17 0.94 -11.14
N ILE A 433 -13.49 2.22 -10.90
CA ILE A 433 -14.85 2.67 -10.65
C ILE A 433 -15.34 3.51 -11.83
N SER A 434 -16.34 3.01 -12.56
CA SER A 434 -16.86 3.63 -13.79
C SER A 434 -18.14 4.43 -13.61
N ASN A 435 -18.85 4.24 -12.49
CA ASN A 435 -20.02 5.00 -12.08
C ASN A 435 -19.97 5.17 -10.56
N THR A 436 -20.51 6.27 -10.03
CA THR A 436 -20.62 6.54 -8.58
C THR A 436 -22.01 6.98 -8.13
N GLY A 437 -22.98 7.10 -9.03
CA GLY A 437 -24.34 7.53 -8.70
C GLY A 437 -24.47 9.03 -8.46
N GLY A 438 -25.25 9.42 -7.44
CA GLY A 438 -25.69 10.80 -7.23
C GLY A 438 -24.56 11.79 -6.98
N ILE A 439 -23.49 11.36 -6.31
CA ILE A 439 -22.37 12.24 -5.91
C ILE A 439 -21.68 12.93 -7.11
N GLN A 440 -21.68 12.33 -8.30
CA GLN A 440 -21.05 12.89 -9.50
C GLN A 440 -21.97 13.75 -10.38
N LYS A 441 -23.24 13.95 -10.00
CA LYS A 441 -24.13 14.83 -10.76
C LYS A 441 -23.71 16.31 -10.65
N ALA A 442 -24.11 17.11 -11.64
CA ALA A 442 -23.75 18.54 -11.70
C ALA A 442 -24.44 19.41 -10.63
N ASP A 443 -25.62 19.01 -10.15
CA ASP A 443 -26.32 19.59 -8.98
C ASP A 443 -25.70 19.17 -7.63
N GLU A 444 -24.71 18.27 -7.65
CA GLU A 444 -23.97 17.75 -6.51
C GLU A 444 -22.48 18.15 -6.60
N TYR A 445 -21.54 17.19 -6.54
CA TYR A 445 -20.10 17.47 -6.56
C TYR A 445 -19.49 17.40 -7.97
N GLY A 446 -20.27 17.00 -8.98
CA GLY A 446 -19.85 16.96 -10.38
C GLY A 446 -18.81 15.88 -10.68
N ALA A 447 -18.22 15.94 -11.88
CA ALA A 447 -17.30 14.93 -12.35
C ALA A 447 -16.08 14.76 -11.43
N ALA A 448 -15.65 13.53 -11.23
CA ALA A 448 -14.48 13.18 -10.41
C ALA A 448 -13.62 12.11 -11.07
N THR A 449 -12.33 12.09 -10.77
CA THR A 449 -11.51 10.88 -10.93
C THR A 449 -11.70 10.03 -9.68
N VAL A 450 -12.04 8.75 -9.86
CA VAL A 450 -12.45 7.85 -8.77
C VAL A 450 -11.73 6.51 -8.92
N GLY A 451 -11.29 5.98 -7.79
CA GLY A 451 -10.69 4.65 -7.70
C GLY A 451 -10.58 4.25 -6.24
N GLY A 452 -10.24 2.99 -5.97
CA GLY A 452 -10.11 2.53 -4.60
C GLY A 452 -9.31 1.26 -4.44
N VAL A 453 -9.20 0.81 -3.19
CA VAL A 453 -8.61 -0.48 -2.84
C VAL A 453 -9.52 -1.21 -1.86
N GLU A 454 -9.54 -2.53 -1.98
CA GLU A 454 -10.14 -3.43 -1.02
C GLU A 454 -9.12 -4.43 -0.50
N GLY A 455 -9.34 -4.92 0.72
CA GLY A 455 -8.59 -6.00 1.31
C GLY A 455 -9.47 -6.80 2.27
N ALA A 456 -9.25 -8.11 2.33
CA ALA A 456 -9.97 -8.97 3.25
C ALA A 456 -9.06 -10.02 3.86
N LEU A 457 -9.37 -10.41 5.10
CA LEU A 457 -8.74 -11.51 5.84
C LEU A 457 -9.83 -12.50 6.23
N PHE A 458 -9.56 -13.79 6.13
CA PHE A 458 -10.51 -14.85 6.47
C PHE A 458 -9.83 -15.97 7.24
N ALA A 459 -10.56 -16.55 8.20
CA ALA A 459 -10.17 -17.78 8.88
C ALA A 459 -11.25 -18.84 8.65
N ASP A 460 -10.89 -19.91 7.95
CA ASP A 460 -11.76 -21.06 7.67
C ASP A 460 -11.46 -22.17 8.68
N TYR A 461 -12.46 -22.59 9.44
CA TYR A 461 -12.40 -23.72 10.37
C TYR A 461 -13.32 -24.85 9.93
N MET A 462 -12.75 -26.04 9.69
CA MET A 462 -13.48 -27.24 9.30
C MET A 462 -14.29 -27.81 10.46
N ILE A 463 -15.61 -27.91 10.28
CA ILE A 463 -16.50 -28.60 11.20
C ILE A 463 -16.62 -30.07 10.80
N THR A 464 -16.75 -30.35 9.50
CA THR A 464 -16.82 -31.71 8.97
C THR A 464 -15.84 -31.88 7.80
N SER A 465 -16.01 -32.94 7.01
CA SER A 465 -15.23 -33.17 5.78
C SER A 465 -15.49 -32.14 4.68
N ASN A 466 -16.67 -31.50 4.69
CA ASN A 466 -17.19 -30.63 3.63
C ASN A 466 -17.81 -29.33 4.17
N ILE A 467 -18.13 -29.27 5.46
CA ILE A 467 -18.74 -28.09 6.11
C ILE A 467 -17.68 -27.34 6.92
N PHE A 468 -17.63 -26.03 6.78
CA PHE A 468 -16.74 -25.14 7.51
C PHE A 468 -17.48 -23.93 8.09
N ALA A 469 -16.92 -23.32 9.13
CA ALA A 469 -17.22 -21.96 9.54
C ALA A 469 -16.13 -21.03 8.98
N ARG A 470 -16.51 -19.85 8.50
CA ARG A 470 -15.60 -18.82 8.01
C ARG A 470 -15.89 -17.49 8.71
N GLY A 471 -14.90 -17.02 9.47
CA GLY A 471 -14.83 -15.66 9.97
C GLY A 471 -14.09 -14.77 8.97
N ALA A 472 -14.58 -13.57 8.72
CA ALA A 472 -13.98 -12.62 7.78
C ALA A 472 -13.88 -11.21 8.37
N LEU A 473 -12.83 -10.49 7.99
CA LEU A 473 -12.68 -9.04 8.14
C LEU A 473 -12.47 -8.43 6.76
N LYS A 474 -13.17 -7.34 6.45
CA LYS A 474 -13.13 -6.63 5.15
C LYS A 474 -12.80 -5.16 5.39
N PHE A 475 -11.97 -4.59 4.53
CA PHE A 475 -11.68 -3.16 4.47
C PHE A 475 -11.75 -2.69 3.01
N GLU A 476 -12.41 -1.57 2.76
CA GLU A 476 -12.58 -0.99 1.44
C GLU A 476 -12.47 0.53 1.56
N THR A 477 -11.76 1.18 0.64
CA THR A 477 -11.71 2.63 0.57
C THR A 477 -11.74 3.13 -0.87
N ILE A 478 -12.67 4.05 -1.14
CA ILE A 478 -12.90 4.71 -2.43
C ILE A 478 -12.49 6.18 -2.29
N GLY A 479 -11.53 6.61 -3.10
CA GLY A 479 -11.08 8.00 -3.17
C GLY A 479 -11.70 8.72 -4.36
N PHE A 480 -12.14 9.95 -4.13
CA PHE A 480 -12.63 10.88 -5.16
C PHE A 480 -11.71 12.09 -5.22
N LYS A 481 -11.34 12.49 -6.44
CA LYS A 481 -10.77 13.80 -6.75
C LYS A 481 -11.74 14.54 -7.67
N PHE A 482 -12.45 15.54 -7.15
CA PHE A 482 -13.45 16.28 -7.92
C PHE A 482 -12.77 17.20 -8.93
N LYS A 483 -13.47 17.49 -10.04
CA LYS A 483 -12.99 18.35 -11.13
C LYS A 483 -13.55 19.79 -11.06
N GLY A 484 -14.27 20.16 -10.00
CA GLY A 484 -14.87 21.49 -9.83
C GLY A 484 -16.10 21.77 -10.72
N THR A 485 -16.73 20.73 -11.29
CA THR A 485 -17.81 20.88 -12.29
C THR A 485 -19.23 20.77 -11.71
N GLY A 486 -19.38 20.56 -10.39
CA GLY A 486 -20.69 20.49 -9.73
C GLY A 486 -20.87 21.63 -8.75
N THR A 487 -22.11 22.04 -8.48
CA THR A 487 -22.45 23.19 -7.61
C THR A 487 -21.77 23.16 -6.24
N LYS A 488 -21.57 21.99 -5.64
CA LYS A 488 -20.90 21.85 -4.33
C LYS A 488 -19.36 21.94 -4.42
N THR A 489 -18.79 21.81 -5.62
CA THR A 489 -17.34 21.88 -5.92
C THR A 489 -16.93 23.09 -6.75
N MET A 490 -17.89 23.87 -7.25
CA MET A 490 -17.66 25.25 -7.73
C MET A 490 -16.94 26.05 -6.63
N ASP A 491 -16.14 27.02 -7.05
CA ASP A 491 -15.15 27.75 -6.24
C ASP A 491 -13.96 26.90 -5.73
N GLY A 492 -13.85 25.64 -6.15
CA GLY A 492 -12.73 24.74 -5.79
C GLY A 492 -12.73 24.28 -4.32
N ALA A 493 -13.70 24.74 -3.52
CA ALA A 493 -13.70 24.59 -2.06
C ALA A 493 -13.91 23.15 -1.55
N VAL A 494 -14.20 22.18 -2.42
CA VAL A 494 -14.22 20.73 -2.08
C VAL A 494 -13.40 19.98 -3.13
N GLY A 495 -12.14 19.67 -2.79
CA GLY A 495 -11.20 19.02 -3.71
C GLY A 495 -11.38 17.50 -3.83
N GLY A 496 -12.03 16.86 -2.86
CA GLY A 496 -12.20 15.39 -2.90
C GLY A 496 -13.10 14.82 -1.82
N ALA A 497 -13.25 13.50 -1.86
CA ALA A 497 -13.96 12.70 -0.86
C ALA A 497 -13.29 11.35 -0.65
N ARG A 498 -13.61 10.70 0.47
CA ARG A 498 -13.20 9.33 0.79
C ARG A 498 -14.37 8.59 1.41
N ASP A 499 -14.85 7.56 0.72
CA ASP A 499 -15.85 6.63 1.24
C ASP A 499 -15.13 5.36 1.70
N THR A 500 -15.32 4.96 2.95
CA THR A 500 -14.62 3.83 3.56
C THR A 500 -15.62 2.88 4.18
N TYR A 501 -15.51 1.59 3.85
CA TYR A 501 -16.32 0.53 4.43
C TYR A 501 -15.41 -0.39 5.24
N ILE A 502 -15.79 -0.63 6.50
CA ILE A 502 -15.18 -1.62 7.37
C ILE A 502 -16.24 -2.69 7.61
N GLY A 503 -15.88 -3.95 7.40
CA GLY A 503 -16.82 -5.05 7.56
C GLY A 503 -16.25 -6.26 8.29
N ALA A 504 -17.15 -7.06 8.80
CA ALA A 504 -16.88 -8.40 9.33
C ALA A 504 -17.95 -9.37 8.81
N ALA A 505 -17.67 -10.67 8.80
CA ALA A 505 -18.70 -11.67 8.54
C ALA A 505 -18.45 -12.96 9.33
N ILE A 506 -19.53 -13.66 9.65
CA ILE A 506 -19.52 -15.02 10.19
C ILE A 506 -20.44 -15.85 9.30
N THR A 507 -19.87 -16.86 8.65
CA THR A 507 -20.54 -17.65 7.62
C THR A 507 -20.38 -19.14 7.89
N GLY A 508 -21.43 -19.91 7.61
CA GLY A 508 -21.35 -21.36 7.43
C GLY A 508 -21.16 -21.65 5.94
N GLY A 509 -20.29 -22.59 5.61
CA GLY A 509 -19.97 -22.89 4.23
C GLY A 509 -19.84 -24.37 3.95
N TYR A 510 -19.98 -24.70 2.66
CA TYR A 510 -19.87 -26.01 2.08
C TYR A 510 -18.86 -26.00 0.94
N PHE A 511 -18.05 -27.04 0.81
CA PHE A 511 -17.31 -27.32 -0.40
C PHE A 511 -17.49 -28.76 -0.87
N PHE A 512 -17.30 -28.92 -2.17
CA PHE A 512 -17.25 -30.18 -2.91
C PHE A 512 -15.90 -30.26 -3.59
#